data_AF-A0A9N7RG10-F1
#
_entry.id   AF-A0A9N7RG10-F1
#
_cell.length_a   1.000
_cell.length_b   1.000
_cell.length_c   1.000
_cell.angle_alpha   90.00
_cell.angle_beta   90.00
_cell.angle_gamma   90.00
#
_symmetry.space_group_name_H-M   'P 1'
#
loop_
_entity.id
_entity.type
_entity.pdbx_description
1 polymer ?
#
loop_
_entity_poly.entity_id
_entity_poly.type
_entity_poly.pdbx_seq_one_letter_code
_entity_poly.pdbx_strand_id
1 'polypeptide(L)'
;MFGGITSQEILFNTLWISLLRREPLLQLSKVHKQYVVVRKIFLNRSPLYHTPTKPQPLTLHEEHDLQLARARLDRICRRAVEADIPLLIDAEDTSIQPAIDHFAYWAAVEHSGREDGSPIIFNTIQAYLKDAKERLVAAKEAADRMGVPVGFKLVRGAYLSSERMLADRLGVKSPVHDSIGETHACFDSCADFLLDEIGSGSGYAVLATHNVESGKMAASKAVNLGIRKNSPYLHFAQLYGMSEALSFGLKNAGFNVSKYLPFGPVEQIMPYLLRRAEENRGLLAASSLDRHLMSKEIIRRFASRSI
;
A
#
# COMPACT_ATOMS: atom_id res chain seq x y z
N MET A 1 37.51 11.54 -9.71
CA MET A 1 36.57 12.59 -9.26
C MET A 1 35.20 11.96 -9.09
N PHE A 2 34.92 11.42 -7.91
CA PHE A 2 33.57 10.98 -7.54
C PHE A 2 32.94 12.13 -6.75
N GLY A 3 32.18 12.97 -7.45
CA GLY A 3 31.38 14.03 -6.86
C GLY A 3 30.25 13.42 -6.02
N GLY A 4 30.03 14.02 -4.84
CA GLY A 4 29.21 13.49 -3.77
C GLY A 4 27.78 13.13 -4.15
N ILE A 5 27.37 11.96 -3.68
CA ILE A 5 25.96 11.60 -3.52
C ILE A 5 25.52 12.27 -2.22
N THR A 6 24.90 13.45 -2.36
CA THR A 6 24.24 14.15 -1.27
C THR A 6 22.94 13.43 -0.89
N SER A 7 22.73 13.30 0.41
CA SER A 7 21.67 12.57 1.09
C SER A 7 20.26 12.89 0.60
N GLN A 8 19.54 11.90 0.08
CA GLN A 8 18.06 11.83 0.05
C GLN A 8 17.58 10.43 -0.42
N GLU A 9 18.08 9.36 0.19
CA GLU A 9 17.41 8.05 0.10
C GLU A 9 16.35 8.00 1.20
N ILE A 10 15.11 8.36 0.87
CA ILE A 10 13.96 8.12 1.75
C ILE A 10 13.73 6.60 1.76
N LEU A 11 14.34 5.92 2.72
CA LEU A 11 13.95 4.57 3.12
C LEU A 11 12.56 4.69 3.77
N PHE A 12 11.52 4.36 3.00
CA PHE A 12 10.18 4.21 3.55
C PHE A 12 10.16 2.98 4.44
N ASN A 13 10.13 3.19 5.76
CA ASN A 13 9.86 2.12 6.71
C ASN A 13 8.40 1.70 6.56
N THR A 14 8.15 0.64 5.80
CA THR A 14 6.87 -0.05 5.82
C THR A 14 6.79 -0.85 7.11
N LEU A 15 5.81 -0.50 7.95
CA LEU A 15 5.61 -1.19 9.20
C LEU A 15 4.86 -2.50 8.92
N TRP A 16 5.60 -3.60 8.96
CA TRP A 16 5.01 -4.91 8.94
C TRP A 16 4.23 -5.13 10.25
N ILE A 17 2.93 -5.40 10.14
CA ILE A 17 1.98 -5.76 11.22
C ILE A 17 2.29 -7.17 11.79
N SER A 18 3.58 -7.49 11.98
CA SER A 18 4.08 -8.71 12.66
C SER A 18 4.09 -8.48 14.15
N LEU A 19 4.11 -7.22 14.58
CA LEU A 19 3.87 -6.86 15.98
C LEU A 19 2.45 -7.21 16.46
N LEU A 20 1.49 -7.47 15.56
CA LEU A 20 0.21 -8.09 15.92
C LEU A 20 0.23 -9.62 15.82
N ARG A 21 1.14 -10.22 15.03
CA ARG A 21 1.25 -11.69 14.85
C ARG A 21 2.26 -12.40 15.74
N ARG A 22 3.18 -11.70 16.41
CA ARG A 22 4.32 -12.30 17.13
C ARG A 22 4.01 -12.94 18.48
N GLU A 23 2.81 -12.77 19.00
CA GLU A 23 2.31 -13.38 20.25
C GLU A 23 0.82 -13.72 20.03
N PRO A 24 0.15 -14.58 20.83
CA PRO A 24 -1.14 -15.24 20.50
C PRO A 24 -2.33 -14.33 20.16
N LEU A 25 -2.13 -13.02 20.09
CA LEU A 25 -2.99 -11.98 19.50
C LEU A 25 -3.51 -12.32 18.08
N LEU A 26 -2.77 -13.10 17.29
CA LEU A 26 -3.20 -13.57 15.96
C LEU A 26 -2.81 -15.03 15.68
N GLN A 27 -2.62 -15.87 16.72
CA GLN A 27 -2.88 -17.31 16.58
C GLN A 27 -4.40 -17.56 16.66
N LEU A 28 -5.18 -16.83 15.86
CA LEU A 28 -6.60 -17.10 15.68
C LEU A 28 -6.72 -18.27 14.70
N SER A 29 -6.48 -19.47 15.23
CA SER A 29 -6.94 -20.74 14.69
C SER A 29 -8.48 -20.86 14.66
N LYS A 30 -9.21 -19.77 14.95
CA LYS A 30 -10.62 -19.60 14.61
C LYS A 30 -10.74 -18.72 13.38
N VAL A 31 -10.51 -19.35 12.23
CA VAL A 31 -10.96 -18.90 10.91
C VAL A 31 -12.40 -18.38 11.06
N HIS A 32 -12.74 -17.24 10.43
CA HIS A 32 -14.09 -16.69 10.17
C HIS A 32 -14.61 -15.49 10.97
N LYS A 33 -13.91 -14.91 11.98
CA LYS A 33 -14.43 -13.67 12.61
C LYS A 33 -13.91 -12.44 11.86
N GLN A 34 -14.78 -11.81 11.06
CA GLN A 34 -14.48 -10.50 10.48
C GLN A 34 -14.49 -9.43 11.58
N TYR A 35 -13.48 -8.57 11.63
CA TYR A 35 -13.48 -7.44 12.54
C TYR A 35 -14.39 -6.34 11.98
N VAL A 36 -15.41 -5.96 12.73
CA VAL A 36 -16.19 -4.75 12.46
C VAL A 36 -15.89 -3.72 13.52
N VAL A 37 -15.49 -2.56 13.05
CA VAL A 37 -15.14 -1.44 13.92
C VAL A 37 -16.41 -0.65 14.20
N VAL A 38 -16.77 -0.59 15.48
CA VAL A 38 -17.97 0.11 15.93
C VAL A 38 -17.77 1.63 15.90
N ARG A 39 -16.53 2.10 16.16
CA ARG A 39 -16.19 3.53 16.15
C ARG A 39 -15.64 3.97 14.81
N LYS A 40 -16.48 4.70 14.08
CA LYS A 40 -16.20 5.21 12.74
C LYS A 40 -15.41 6.52 12.84
N ILE A 41 -14.31 6.61 12.10
CA ILE A 41 -13.50 7.83 12.03
C ILE A 41 -13.82 8.52 10.71
N PHE A 42 -13.37 7.94 9.59
CA PHE A 42 -13.68 8.48 8.26
C PHE A 42 -14.89 7.82 7.59
N LEU A 43 -15.03 6.50 7.71
CA LEU A 43 -16.04 5.74 6.98
C LEU A 43 -17.34 5.55 7.75
N ASN A 44 -18.47 5.88 7.14
CA ASN A 44 -19.81 5.73 7.73
C ASN A 44 -20.25 4.27 7.92
N ARG A 45 -19.57 3.29 7.31
CA ARG A 45 -19.80 1.86 7.49
C ARG A 45 -18.47 1.11 7.35
N SER A 46 -18.27 0.08 8.16
CA SER A 46 -17.22 -0.91 7.89
C SER A 46 -17.70 -1.85 6.79
N PRO A 47 -16.85 -2.16 5.79
CA PRO A 47 -17.22 -3.15 4.78
C PRO A 47 -17.42 -4.52 5.42
N LEU A 48 -18.44 -5.25 4.97
CA LEU A 48 -18.68 -6.64 5.35
C LEU A 48 -18.20 -7.52 4.19
N TYR A 49 -16.99 -8.07 4.34
CA TYR A 49 -16.40 -8.95 3.35
C TYR A 49 -16.71 -10.40 3.74
N HIS A 50 -17.13 -11.21 2.78
CA HIS A 50 -17.47 -12.64 2.95
C HIS A 50 -18.60 -12.96 3.94
N THR A 51 -19.17 -11.99 4.64
CA THR A 51 -20.32 -12.19 5.53
C THR A 51 -21.46 -11.24 5.15
N PRO A 52 -22.71 -11.73 5.04
CA PRO A 52 -23.87 -10.88 4.85
C PRO A 52 -24.33 -10.23 6.17
N THR A 53 -23.93 -10.80 7.31
CA THR A 53 -24.38 -10.37 8.63
C THR A 53 -23.30 -9.63 9.40
N LYS A 54 -23.72 -8.66 10.21
CA LYS A 54 -22.84 -7.94 11.14
C LYS A 54 -22.21 -8.96 12.12
N PRO A 55 -20.88 -8.97 12.29
CA PRO A 55 -20.20 -9.81 13.27
C PRO A 55 -20.64 -9.49 14.70
N GLN A 56 -20.48 -10.47 15.58
CA GLN A 56 -20.69 -10.26 17.01
C GLN A 56 -19.70 -9.22 17.56
N PRO A 57 -20.07 -8.49 18.63
CA PRO A 57 -19.16 -7.61 19.34
C PRO A 57 -17.86 -8.33 19.77
N LEU A 58 -16.83 -7.53 20.03
CA LEU A 58 -15.60 -8.03 20.62
C LEU A 58 -15.86 -8.53 22.04
N THR A 59 -15.19 -9.60 22.40
CA THR A 59 -15.08 -10.08 23.79
C THR A 59 -14.15 -9.16 24.56
N LEU A 60 -14.23 -9.15 25.89
CA LEU A 60 -13.33 -8.35 26.73
C LEU A 60 -11.84 -8.64 26.47
N HIS A 61 -11.51 -9.88 26.14
CA HIS A 61 -10.15 -10.27 25.77
C HIS A 61 -9.73 -9.65 24.43
N GLU A 62 -10.58 -9.76 23.40
CA GLU A 62 -10.32 -9.13 22.10
C GLU A 62 -10.25 -7.60 22.19
N GLU A 63 -11.05 -6.97 23.06
CA GLU A 63 -10.97 -5.53 23.33
C GLU A 63 -9.64 -5.15 24.00
N HIS A 64 -9.18 -5.93 24.97
CA HIS A 64 -7.89 -5.73 25.62
C HIS A 64 -6.73 -5.85 24.60
N ASP A 65 -6.78 -6.88 23.75
CA ASP A 65 -5.80 -7.11 22.70
C ASP A 65 -5.75 -5.95 21.69
N LEU A 66 -6.93 -5.42 21.32
CA LEU A 66 -7.06 -4.24 20.47
C LEU A 66 -6.45 -2.99 21.13
N GLN A 67 -6.63 -2.82 22.44
CA GLN A 67 -6.00 -1.71 23.19
C GLN A 67 -4.47 -1.83 23.20
N LEU A 68 -3.93 -3.03 23.39
CA LEU A 68 -2.49 -3.28 23.31
C LEU A 68 -1.95 -3.02 21.90
N ALA A 69 -2.67 -3.42 20.86
CA ALA A 69 -2.36 -3.13 19.47
C ALA A 69 -2.27 -1.62 19.22
N ARG A 70 -3.29 -0.86 19.67
CA ARG A 70 -3.32 0.60 19.58
C ARG A 70 -2.15 1.25 20.30
N ALA A 71 -1.85 0.82 21.53
CA ALA A 71 -0.74 1.37 22.31
C ALA A 71 0.63 1.12 21.66
N ARG A 72 0.81 -0.02 20.96
CA ARG A 72 2.02 -0.30 20.18
C ARG A 72 2.10 0.62 18.95
N LEU A 73 1.00 0.79 18.21
CA LEU A 73 0.95 1.67 17.06
C LEU A 73 1.25 3.12 17.45
N ASP A 74 0.61 3.62 18.52
CA ASP A 74 0.85 4.94 19.08
C ASP A 74 2.34 5.23 19.34
N ARG A 75 3.03 4.29 20.01
CA ARG A 75 4.46 4.43 20.29
C ARG A 75 5.29 4.53 19.00
N ILE A 76 4.90 3.81 17.95
CA ILE A 76 5.59 3.84 16.66
C ILE A 76 5.31 5.16 15.94
N CYS A 77 4.05 5.59 15.91
CA CYS A 77 3.65 6.87 15.31
C CYS A 77 4.37 8.04 15.97
N ARG A 78 4.47 8.08 17.32
CA ARG A 78 5.23 9.11 18.03
C ARG A 78 6.69 9.17 17.61
N ARG A 79 7.36 8.01 17.49
CA ARG A 79 8.76 7.97 17.01
C ARG A 79 8.89 8.41 15.55
N ALA A 80 7.90 8.12 14.72
CA ALA A 80 7.91 8.56 13.33
C ALA A 80 7.70 10.07 13.18
N VAL A 81 6.82 10.65 14.00
CA VAL A 81 6.65 12.12 14.09
C VAL A 81 7.94 12.77 14.58
N GLU A 82 8.55 12.26 15.66
CA GLU A 82 9.83 12.77 16.19
C GLU A 82 10.97 12.72 15.16
N ALA A 83 10.97 11.71 14.29
CA ALA A 83 11.98 11.52 13.26
C ALA A 83 11.64 12.18 11.91
N ASP A 84 10.45 12.79 11.78
CA ASP A 84 9.88 13.30 10.53
C ASP A 84 9.81 12.28 9.38
N ILE A 85 9.52 11.01 9.71
CA ILE A 85 9.46 9.90 8.75
C ILE A 85 8.00 9.49 8.50
N PRO A 86 7.52 9.48 7.24
CA PRO A 86 6.20 8.95 6.94
C PRO A 86 6.06 7.44 7.26
N LEU A 87 4.91 7.06 7.79
CA LEU A 87 4.52 5.68 8.06
C LEU A 87 3.47 5.20 7.07
N LEU A 88 3.80 4.12 6.37
CA LEU A 88 2.88 3.37 5.54
C LEU A 88 2.31 2.18 6.32
N ILE A 89 1.00 2.22 6.54
CA ILE A 89 0.25 1.13 7.16
C ILE A 89 -0.19 0.20 6.04
N ASP A 90 0.39 -1.00 6.01
CA ASP A 90 0.09 -2.01 5.00
C ASP A 90 -1.33 -2.57 5.18
N ALA A 91 -1.95 -2.93 4.05
CA ALA A 91 -3.22 -3.64 4.01
C ALA A 91 -2.98 -5.16 3.98
N GLU A 92 -3.90 -5.92 4.57
CA GLU A 92 -3.84 -7.38 4.70
C GLU A 92 -5.08 -8.04 4.08
N ASP A 93 -5.46 -9.22 4.54
CA ASP A 93 -6.69 -9.91 4.15
C ASP A 93 -7.95 -9.19 4.66
N THR A 94 -9.05 -9.40 3.94
CA THR A 94 -10.31 -8.67 4.17
C THR A 94 -10.93 -8.90 5.55
N SER A 95 -10.55 -9.99 6.23
CA SER A 95 -11.07 -10.31 7.56
C SER A 95 -10.62 -9.31 8.63
N ILE A 96 -9.40 -8.77 8.49
CA ILE A 96 -8.82 -7.81 9.44
C ILE A 96 -8.71 -6.39 8.88
N GLN A 97 -8.88 -6.20 7.56
CA GLN A 97 -8.74 -4.88 6.91
C GLN A 97 -9.57 -3.76 7.55
N PRO A 98 -10.83 -3.96 8.01
CA PRO A 98 -11.57 -2.89 8.66
C PRO A 98 -10.93 -2.38 9.96
N ALA A 99 -10.27 -3.26 10.72
CA ALA A 99 -9.53 -2.87 11.92
C ALA A 99 -8.25 -2.11 11.58
N ILE A 100 -7.54 -2.53 10.52
CA ILE A 100 -6.36 -1.82 10.00
C ILE A 100 -6.74 -0.42 9.53
N ASP A 101 -7.79 -0.29 8.71
CA ASP A 101 -8.30 1.00 8.23
C ASP A 101 -8.65 1.92 9.42
N HIS A 102 -9.33 1.39 10.45
CA HIS A 102 -9.62 2.17 11.65
C HIS A 102 -8.37 2.67 12.37
N PHE A 103 -7.37 1.81 12.56
CA PHE A 103 -6.11 2.20 13.19
C PHE A 103 -5.31 3.20 12.36
N ALA A 104 -5.34 3.08 11.03
CA ALA A 104 -4.70 4.05 10.16
C ALA A 104 -5.35 5.43 10.27
N TYR A 105 -6.68 5.49 10.25
CA TYR A 105 -7.39 6.77 10.38
C TYR A 105 -7.30 7.34 11.80
N TRP A 106 -7.32 6.48 12.83
CA TRP A 106 -7.07 6.90 14.21
C TRP A 106 -5.69 7.52 14.34
N ALA A 107 -4.65 6.84 13.83
CA ALA A 107 -3.29 7.36 13.88
C ALA A 107 -3.15 8.68 13.08
N ALA A 108 -3.82 8.80 11.93
CA ALA A 108 -3.80 10.03 11.14
C ALA A 108 -4.40 11.22 11.92
N VAL A 109 -5.47 11.00 12.67
CA VAL A 109 -6.09 12.03 13.52
C VAL A 109 -5.17 12.40 14.68
N GLU A 110 -4.73 11.42 15.48
CA GLU A 110 -3.96 11.66 16.72
C GLU A 110 -2.55 12.20 16.48
N HIS A 111 -1.95 11.85 15.33
CA HIS A 111 -0.59 12.24 14.96
C HIS A 111 -0.57 13.19 13.76
N SER A 112 -1.68 13.92 13.56
CA SER A 112 -1.71 15.07 12.65
C SER A 112 -0.86 16.21 13.20
N GLY A 113 -0.38 17.12 12.34
CA GLY A 113 0.28 18.35 12.78
C GLY A 113 1.75 18.53 12.39
N ARG A 114 2.20 17.97 11.25
CA ARG A 114 3.42 18.50 10.62
C ARG A 114 3.21 19.99 10.32
N GLU A 115 4.23 20.79 10.53
CA GLU A 115 4.18 22.25 10.30
C GLU A 115 3.81 22.61 8.85
N ASP A 116 4.21 21.76 7.89
CA ASP A 116 3.92 21.94 6.47
C ASP A 116 2.55 21.39 6.03
N GLY A 117 1.75 20.88 6.98
CA GLY A 117 0.43 20.30 6.72
C GLY A 117 0.44 18.94 6.02
N SER A 118 1.61 18.33 5.78
CA SER A 118 1.70 17.02 5.12
C SER A 118 1.38 15.85 6.08
N PRO A 119 0.93 14.69 5.54
CA PRO A 119 0.59 13.55 6.37
C PRO A 119 1.84 12.78 6.80
N ILE A 120 1.87 12.37 8.07
CA ILE A 120 2.79 11.32 8.55
C ILE A 120 2.22 9.93 8.24
N ILE A 121 0.89 9.77 8.26
CA ILE A 121 0.25 8.46 8.13
C ILE A 121 -0.30 8.25 6.73
N PHE A 122 0.05 7.11 6.13
CA PHE A 122 -0.44 6.65 4.85
C PHE A 122 -1.22 5.34 5.02
N ASN A 123 -2.51 5.32 4.67
CA ASN A 123 -3.30 4.09 4.64
C ASN A 123 -3.17 3.40 3.27
N THR A 124 -3.26 2.06 3.24
CA THR A 124 -3.18 1.29 2.00
C THR A 124 -4.57 0.91 1.46
N ILE A 125 -4.84 1.28 0.21
CA ILE A 125 -6.04 0.88 -0.54
C ILE A 125 -5.68 -0.23 -1.53
N GLN A 126 -6.47 -1.31 -1.54
CA GLN A 126 -6.26 -2.48 -2.39
C GLN A 126 -7.31 -2.52 -3.52
N ALA A 127 -6.90 -2.15 -4.73
CA ALA A 127 -7.77 -2.00 -5.91
C ALA A 127 -8.32 -3.31 -6.50
N TYR A 128 -7.93 -4.48 -5.98
CA TYR A 128 -8.58 -5.76 -6.30
C TYR A 128 -9.95 -5.92 -5.65
N LEU A 129 -10.26 -5.14 -4.61
CA LEU A 129 -11.56 -5.16 -3.95
C LEU A 129 -12.54 -4.28 -4.72
N LYS A 130 -13.75 -4.82 -4.92
CA LYS A 130 -14.84 -4.15 -5.64
C LYS A 130 -15.29 -2.82 -5.01
N ASP A 131 -14.95 -2.57 -3.75
CA ASP A 131 -15.30 -1.35 -3.01
C ASP A 131 -14.17 -0.32 -2.93
N ALA A 132 -13.01 -0.59 -3.55
CA ALA A 132 -11.78 0.13 -3.27
C ALA A 132 -11.86 1.61 -3.64
N LYS A 133 -12.49 1.95 -4.77
CA LYS A 133 -12.62 3.34 -5.22
C LYS A 133 -13.59 4.11 -4.34
N GLU A 134 -14.76 3.55 -4.08
CA GLU A 134 -15.78 4.16 -3.22
C GLU A 134 -15.22 4.41 -1.81
N ARG A 135 -14.50 3.42 -1.26
CA ARG A 135 -13.88 3.53 0.06
C ARG A 135 -12.75 4.56 0.11
N LEU A 136 -11.92 4.64 -0.95
CA LEU A 136 -10.88 5.65 -1.06
C LEU A 136 -11.46 7.07 -1.10
N VAL A 137 -12.44 7.31 -1.98
CA VAL A 137 -13.10 8.61 -2.12
C VAL A 137 -13.75 9.01 -0.79
N ALA A 138 -14.54 8.11 -0.20
CA ALA A 138 -15.21 8.38 1.07
C ALA A 138 -14.22 8.69 2.22
N ALA A 139 -13.08 7.99 2.28
CA ALA A 139 -12.06 8.24 3.28
C ALA A 139 -11.37 9.60 3.08
N LYS A 140 -11.03 9.95 1.84
CA LYS A 140 -10.40 11.22 1.49
C LYS A 140 -11.33 12.40 1.79
N GLU A 141 -12.58 12.35 1.33
CA GLU A 141 -13.56 13.40 1.60
C GLU A 141 -13.83 13.59 3.09
N ALA A 142 -13.85 12.50 3.87
CA ALA A 142 -14.01 12.59 5.31
C ALA A 142 -12.80 13.24 5.99
N ALA A 143 -11.59 12.88 5.56
CA ALA A 143 -10.36 13.50 6.05
C ALA A 143 -10.33 15.01 5.76
N ASP A 144 -10.73 15.42 4.55
CA ASP A 144 -10.82 16.84 4.16
C ASP A 144 -11.83 17.61 5.01
N ARG A 145 -13.04 17.06 5.20
CA ARG A 145 -14.06 17.69 6.06
C ARG A 145 -13.58 17.86 7.50
N MET A 146 -12.71 16.98 7.97
CA MET A 146 -12.14 17.02 9.32
C MET A 146 -10.85 17.85 9.40
N GLY A 147 -10.29 18.31 8.26
CA GLY A 147 -9.00 18.99 8.21
C GLY A 147 -7.82 18.09 8.62
N VAL A 148 -7.93 16.78 8.43
CA VAL A 148 -6.92 15.80 8.85
C VAL A 148 -6.09 15.38 7.64
N PRO A 149 -4.77 15.64 7.62
CA PRO A 149 -3.92 15.20 6.52
C PRO A 149 -3.74 13.67 6.60
N VAL A 150 -4.09 12.98 5.53
CA VAL A 150 -3.87 11.53 5.36
C VAL A 150 -3.37 11.24 3.95
N GLY A 151 -2.34 10.39 3.86
CA GLY A 151 -1.85 9.90 2.58
C GLY A 151 -2.45 8.55 2.21
N PHE A 152 -2.44 8.22 0.92
CA PHE A 152 -2.94 6.93 0.44
C PHE A 152 -1.89 6.19 -0.40
N LYS A 153 -1.58 4.96 0.02
CA LYS A 153 -0.85 4.00 -0.80
C LYS A 153 -1.84 3.19 -1.61
N LEU A 154 -1.74 3.26 -2.93
CA LEU A 154 -2.57 2.48 -3.81
C LEU A 154 -1.80 1.26 -4.32
N VAL A 155 -2.35 0.07 -4.09
CA VAL A 155 -1.85 -1.21 -4.62
C VAL A 155 -2.97 -1.92 -5.37
N ARG A 156 -2.65 -2.91 -6.23
CA ARG A 156 -3.67 -3.87 -6.69
C ARG A 156 -4.13 -4.75 -5.53
N GLY A 157 -3.21 -5.43 -4.87
CA GLY A 157 -3.50 -6.34 -3.76
C GLY A 157 -2.63 -7.58 -3.83
N ALA A 158 -2.45 -8.27 -2.70
CA ALA A 158 -1.57 -9.44 -2.59
C ALA A 158 -2.29 -10.72 -2.13
N TYR A 159 -3.60 -10.65 -1.89
CA TYR A 159 -4.39 -11.73 -1.28
C TYR A 159 -5.49 -12.24 -2.23
N LEU A 160 -5.47 -11.87 -3.52
CA LEU A 160 -6.51 -12.19 -4.52
C LEU A 160 -6.94 -13.67 -4.49
N SER A 161 -5.96 -14.58 -4.52
CA SER A 161 -6.20 -16.02 -4.55
C SER A 161 -6.82 -16.54 -3.25
N SER A 162 -6.31 -16.12 -2.09
CA SER A 162 -6.84 -16.55 -0.80
C SER A 162 -8.24 -16.01 -0.54
N GLU A 163 -8.53 -14.78 -0.96
CA GLU A 163 -9.86 -14.18 -0.85
C GLU A 163 -10.89 -14.90 -1.73
N ARG A 164 -10.53 -15.26 -2.97
CA ARG A 164 -11.41 -16.04 -3.86
C ARG A 164 -11.70 -17.43 -3.27
N MET A 165 -10.66 -18.15 -2.85
CA MET A 165 -10.83 -19.45 -2.19
C MET A 165 -11.70 -19.37 -0.93
N LEU A 166 -11.58 -18.29 -0.16
CA LEU A 166 -12.41 -18.09 1.03
C LEU A 166 -13.89 -17.88 0.66
N ALA A 167 -14.17 -17.05 -0.36
CA ALA A 167 -15.52 -16.83 -0.85
C ALA A 167 -16.17 -18.13 -1.34
N ASP A 168 -15.43 -18.92 -2.12
CA ASP A 168 -15.89 -20.21 -2.66
C ASP A 168 -16.21 -21.20 -1.54
N ARG A 169 -15.33 -21.32 -0.53
CA ARG A 169 -15.57 -22.19 0.63
C ARG A 169 -16.81 -21.81 1.44
N LEU A 170 -17.10 -20.51 1.51
CA LEU A 170 -18.25 -19.98 2.24
C LEU A 170 -19.54 -19.95 1.41
N GLY A 171 -19.46 -20.22 0.10
CA GLY A 171 -20.61 -20.12 -0.80
C GLY A 171 -21.14 -18.69 -0.94
N VAL A 172 -20.28 -17.68 -0.79
CA VAL A 172 -20.65 -16.25 -0.87
C VAL A 172 -19.99 -15.57 -2.07
N LYS A 173 -20.50 -14.42 -2.47
CA LYS A 173 -19.90 -13.64 -3.57
C LYS A 173 -18.53 -13.10 -3.14
N SER A 174 -17.52 -13.31 -3.99
CA SER A 174 -16.18 -12.78 -3.74
C SER A 174 -16.17 -11.24 -3.74
N PRO A 175 -15.50 -10.61 -2.75
CA PRO A 175 -15.29 -9.16 -2.74
C PRO A 175 -14.24 -8.72 -3.76
N VAL A 176 -13.51 -9.65 -4.37
CA VAL A 176 -12.50 -9.40 -5.40
C VAL A 176 -13.18 -9.20 -6.76
N HIS A 177 -12.66 -8.30 -7.59
CA HIS A 177 -13.04 -8.15 -9.00
C HIS A 177 -13.02 -9.49 -9.74
N ASP A 178 -13.92 -9.64 -10.72
CA ASP A 178 -14.13 -10.92 -11.40
C ASP A 178 -12.97 -11.20 -12.37
N SER A 179 -12.43 -10.14 -12.98
CA SER A 179 -11.27 -10.21 -13.88
C SER A 179 -10.07 -9.37 -13.42
N ILE A 180 -8.88 -9.72 -13.92
CA ILE A 180 -7.67 -8.91 -13.71
C ILE A 180 -7.78 -7.55 -14.41
N GLY A 181 -8.49 -7.49 -15.54
CA GLY A 181 -8.78 -6.26 -16.27
C GLY A 181 -9.59 -5.28 -15.44
N GLU A 182 -10.62 -5.75 -14.73
CA GLU A 182 -11.37 -4.92 -13.76
C GLU A 182 -10.49 -4.41 -12.62
N THR A 183 -9.59 -5.25 -12.09
CA THR A 183 -8.63 -4.82 -11.06
C THR A 183 -7.69 -3.73 -11.59
N HIS A 184 -7.27 -3.83 -12.86
CA HIS A 184 -6.45 -2.81 -13.51
C HIS A 184 -7.24 -1.51 -13.68
N ALA A 185 -8.46 -1.59 -14.21
CA ALA A 185 -9.34 -0.45 -14.37
C ALA A 185 -9.64 0.24 -13.02
N CYS A 186 -9.88 -0.52 -11.95
CA CYS A 186 -10.07 0.05 -10.61
C CYS A 186 -8.80 0.73 -10.10
N PHE A 187 -7.63 0.12 -10.28
CA PHE A 187 -6.35 0.74 -9.89
C PHE A 187 -6.13 2.06 -10.64
N ASP A 188 -6.27 2.06 -11.96
CA ASP A 188 -6.02 3.25 -12.78
C ASP A 188 -7.03 4.35 -12.44
N SER A 189 -8.30 3.99 -12.19
CA SER A 189 -9.37 4.91 -11.76
C SER A 189 -9.13 5.49 -10.36
N CYS A 190 -8.56 4.74 -9.43
CA CYS A 190 -8.15 5.24 -8.11
C CYS A 190 -6.92 6.14 -8.21
N ALA A 191 -5.93 5.78 -9.04
CA ALA A 191 -4.74 6.58 -9.26
C ALA A 191 -5.10 7.92 -9.91
N ASP A 192 -6.01 7.89 -10.88
CA ASP A 192 -6.57 9.06 -11.55
C ASP A 192 -7.16 10.05 -10.53
N PHE A 193 -8.01 9.57 -9.61
CA PHE A 193 -8.59 10.36 -8.53
C PHE A 193 -7.52 10.95 -7.59
N LEU A 194 -6.57 10.14 -7.12
CA LEU A 194 -5.51 10.61 -6.22
C LEU A 194 -4.62 11.68 -6.86
N LEU A 195 -4.37 11.57 -8.16
CA LEU A 195 -3.59 12.56 -8.91
C LEU A 195 -4.34 13.88 -9.05
N ASP A 196 -5.67 13.86 -9.25
CA ASP A 196 -6.49 15.08 -9.24
C ASP A 196 -6.43 15.77 -7.88
N GLU A 197 -6.54 15.00 -6.78
CA GLU A 197 -6.38 15.53 -5.42
C GLU A 197 -4.99 16.14 -5.18
N ILE A 198 -3.93 15.54 -5.71
CA ILE A 198 -2.59 16.13 -5.63
C ILE A 198 -2.53 17.42 -6.47
N GLY A 199 -3.13 17.43 -7.65
CA GLY A 199 -3.19 18.59 -8.55
C GLY A 199 -3.94 19.77 -7.93
N SER A 200 -4.99 19.51 -7.14
CA SER A 200 -5.71 20.53 -6.35
C SER A 200 -4.98 20.96 -5.08
N GLY A 201 -3.88 20.30 -4.71
CA GLY A 201 -3.08 20.62 -3.53
C GLY A 201 -3.56 19.99 -2.21
N SER A 202 -4.50 19.04 -2.27
CA SER A 202 -5.12 18.38 -1.10
C SER A 202 -4.69 16.91 -0.94
N GLY A 203 -4.01 16.33 -1.92
CA GLY A 203 -3.70 14.91 -2.00
C GLY A 203 -2.25 14.55 -1.72
N TYR A 204 -2.04 13.34 -1.19
CA TYR A 204 -0.74 12.71 -1.00
C TYR A 204 -0.86 11.23 -1.36
N ALA A 205 -0.05 10.74 -2.30
CA ALA A 205 -0.18 9.37 -2.78
C ALA A 205 1.14 8.64 -3.00
N VAL A 206 1.09 7.34 -2.72
CA VAL A 206 2.10 6.36 -3.14
C VAL A 206 1.45 5.39 -4.13
N LEU A 207 1.78 5.51 -5.41
CA LEU A 207 1.26 4.64 -6.47
C LEU A 207 2.17 3.41 -6.62
N ALA A 208 1.78 2.29 -6.01
CA ALA A 208 2.58 1.07 -5.97
C ALA A 208 2.17 0.10 -7.09
N THR A 209 2.99 0.02 -8.15
CA THR A 209 2.69 -0.80 -9.34
C THR A 209 3.95 -1.28 -10.06
N HIS A 210 3.90 -2.54 -10.50
CA HIS A 210 4.83 -3.16 -11.45
C HIS A 210 4.31 -3.11 -12.90
N ASN A 211 3.05 -2.76 -13.09
CA ASN A 211 2.46 -2.63 -14.42
C ASN A 211 2.95 -1.33 -15.06
N VAL A 212 3.72 -1.48 -16.15
CA VAL A 212 4.33 -0.38 -16.92
C VAL A 212 3.27 0.55 -17.53
N GLU A 213 2.16 0.00 -18.00
CA GLU A 213 1.07 0.77 -18.61
C GLU A 213 0.42 1.68 -17.57
N SER A 214 -0.02 1.13 -16.43
CA SER A 214 -0.54 1.94 -15.31
C SER A 214 0.46 3.00 -14.85
N GLY A 215 1.75 2.64 -14.74
CA GLY A 215 2.81 3.57 -14.36
C GLY A 215 2.97 4.72 -15.35
N LYS A 216 2.94 4.43 -16.66
CA LYS A 216 3.01 5.44 -17.73
C LYS A 216 1.78 6.34 -17.76
N MET A 217 0.58 5.78 -17.61
CA MET A 217 -0.67 6.55 -17.57
C MET A 217 -0.66 7.54 -16.40
N ALA A 218 -0.34 7.06 -15.19
CA ALA A 218 -0.24 7.89 -14.00
C ALA A 218 0.84 8.99 -14.13
N ALA A 219 2.02 8.65 -14.65
CA ALA A 219 3.08 9.62 -14.91
C ALA A 219 2.65 10.69 -15.92
N SER A 220 1.98 10.29 -17.01
CA SER A 220 1.51 11.22 -18.03
C SER A 220 0.45 12.16 -17.48
N LYS A 221 -0.50 11.65 -16.68
CA LYS A 221 -1.51 12.48 -16.00
C LYS A 221 -0.85 13.47 -15.04
N ALA A 222 0.11 13.02 -14.23
CA ALA A 222 0.83 13.88 -13.30
C ALA A 222 1.55 15.05 -14.01
N VAL A 223 2.17 14.79 -15.17
CA VAL A 223 2.77 15.85 -15.99
C VAL A 223 1.70 16.82 -16.51
N ASN A 224 0.57 16.30 -17.02
CA ASN A 224 -0.52 17.13 -17.56
C ASN A 224 -1.16 18.02 -16.48
N LEU A 225 -1.25 17.54 -15.24
CA LEU A 225 -1.71 18.32 -14.09
C LEU A 225 -0.67 19.33 -13.57
N GLY A 226 0.54 19.36 -14.16
CA GLY A 226 1.61 20.26 -13.73
C GLY A 226 2.22 19.89 -12.38
N ILE A 227 2.08 18.63 -11.92
CA ILE A 227 2.72 18.17 -10.68
C ILE A 227 4.24 18.31 -10.83
N ARG A 228 4.86 19.11 -9.95
CA ARG A 228 6.29 19.41 -10.02
C ARG A 228 7.13 18.14 -9.93
N LYS A 229 8.25 18.14 -10.65
CA LYS A 229 9.30 17.12 -10.49
C LYS A 229 9.76 17.07 -9.02
N ASN A 230 10.00 15.85 -8.54
CA ASN A 230 10.32 15.52 -7.15
C ASN A 230 9.28 16.05 -6.14
N SER A 231 8.01 16.20 -6.53
CA SER A 231 6.94 16.55 -5.60
C SER A 231 6.90 15.57 -4.42
N PRO A 232 6.97 16.04 -3.16
CA PRO A 232 6.87 15.17 -1.98
C PRO A 232 5.47 14.54 -1.84
N TYR A 233 4.49 15.01 -2.62
CA TYR A 233 3.10 14.57 -2.57
C TYR A 233 2.82 13.34 -3.44
N LEU A 234 3.73 12.99 -4.36
CA LEU A 234 3.58 11.87 -5.26
C LEU A 234 4.83 10.99 -5.27
N HIS A 235 4.65 9.75 -4.85
CA HIS A 235 5.66 8.70 -4.98
C HIS A 235 5.14 7.57 -5.86
N PHE A 236 6.01 7.03 -6.70
CA PHE A 236 5.80 5.72 -7.29
C PHE A 236 6.56 4.69 -6.48
N ALA A 237 5.99 3.49 -6.32
CA ALA A 237 6.64 2.43 -5.56
C ALA A 237 6.64 1.09 -6.30
N GLN A 238 7.74 0.37 -6.16
CA GLN A 238 7.91 -1.00 -6.64
C GLN A 238 8.52 -1.86 -5.54
N LEU A 239 8.34 -3.17 -5.61
CA LEU A 239 9.09 -4.09 -4.77
C LEU A 239 10.54 -4.12 -5.25
N TYR A 240 11.48 -4.21 -4.30
CA TYR A 240 12.89 -4.31 -4.62
C TYR A 240 13.17 -5.57 -5.46
N GLY A 241 13.89 -5.41 -6.57
CA GLY A 241 14.18 -6.49 -7.52
C GLY A 241 13.09 -6.75 -8.55
N MET A 242 12.07 -5.88 -8.64
CA MET A 242 10.97 -6.00 -9.60
C MET A 242 10.78 -4.69 -10.37
N SER A 243 10.52 -4.80 -11.68
CA SER A 243 10.17 -3.68 -12.57
C SER A 243 11.20 -2.55 -12.55
N GLU A 244 12.48 -2.90 -12.65
CA GLU A 244 13.57 -1.92 -12.56
C GLU A 244 13.53 -0.93 -13.71
N ALA A 245 13.22 -1.37 -14.93
CA ALA A 245 13.07 -0.46 -16.08
C ALA A 245 11.99 0.61 -15.85
N LEU A 246 10.88 0.24 -15.21
CA LEU A 246 9.83 1.20 -14.83
C LEU A 246 10.34 2.19 -13.79
N SER A 247 11.01 1.70 -12.73
CA SER A 247 11.56 2.55 -11.69
C SER A 247 12.56 3.56 -12.24
N PHE A 248 13.50 3.13 -13.09
CA PHE A 248 14.45 4.04 -13.74
C PHE A 248 13.75 5.02 -14.68
N GLY A 249 12.77 4.56 -15.46
CA GLY A 249 11.99 5.42 -16.35
C GLY A 249 11.26 6.55 -15.58
N LEU A 250 10.61 6.21 -14.48
CA LEU A 250 9.91 7.17 -13.62
C LEU A 250 10.87 8.15 -12.95
N LYS A 251 12.02 7.66 -12.45
CA LYS A 251 13.02 8.53 -11.83
C LYS A 251 13.63 9.50 -12.86
N ASN A 252 13.92 9.03 -14.07
CA ASN A 252 14.42 9.87 -15.17
C ASN A 252 13.40 10.91 -15.63
N ALA A 253 12.11 10.59 -15.55
CA ALA A 253 11.04 11.56 -15.79
C ALA A 253 10.92 12.63 -14.68
N GLY A 254 11.63 12.46 -13.56
CA GLY A 254 11.67 13.41 -12.45
C GLY A 254 10.68 13.10 -11.34
N PHE A 255 10.14 11.88 -11.24
CA PHE A 255 9.28 11.48 -10.14
C PHE A 255 10.09 10.90 -8.96
N ASN A 256 9.51 11.00 -7.77
CA ASN A 256 10.01 10.25 -6.62
C ASN A 256 9.64 8.79 -6.77
N VAL A 257 10.64 7.92 -6.58
CA VAL A 257 10.50 6.46 -6.73
C VAL A 257 11.03 5.79 -5.48
N SER A 258 10.27 4.86 -4.95
CA SER A 258 10.54 4.16 -3.71
C SER A 258 10.57 2.65 -3.94
N LYS A 259 11.47 1.96 -3.24
CA LYS A 259 11.57 0.50 -3.29
C LYS A 259 11.15 -0.10 -1.95
N TYR A 260 10.16 -0.99 -1.99
CA TYR A 260 9.76 -1.78 -0.83
C TYR A 260 10.77 -2.92 -0.65
N LEU A 261 11.49 -2.89 0.46
CA LEU A 261 12.50 -3.88 0.81
C LEU A 261 12.09 -4.57 2.11
N PRO A 262 11.69 -5.85 2.08
CA PRO A 262 11.54 -6.62 3.32
C PRO A 262 12.91 -6.79 3.98
N PHE A 263 12.96 -6.66 5.30
CA PHE A 263 14.17 -6.88 6.08
C PHE A 263 13.83 -7.64 7.36
N GLY A 264 14.62 -8.68 7.68
CA GLY A 264 14.46 -9.47 8.89
C GLY A 264 14.95 -10.92 8.73
N PRO A 265 14.85 -11.72 9.80
CA PRO A 265 15.16 -13.15 9.76
C PRO A 265 14.33 -13.89 8.70
N VAL A 266 14.92 -14.91 8.09
CA VAL A 266 14.33 -15.66 6.96
C VAL A 266 12.94 -16.19 7.33
N GLU A 267 12.80 -16.77 8.52
CA GLU A 267 11.57 -17.40 9.01
C GLU A 267 10.40 -16.40 9.04
N GLN A 268 10.69 -15.12 9.32
CA GLN A 268 9.69 -14.08 9.43
C GLN A 268 9.29 -13.50 8.07
N ILE A 269 10.20 -13.53 7.10
CA ILE A 269 9.95 -13.07 5.72
C ILE A 269 9.39 -14.18 4.82
N MET A 270 9.40 -15.45 5.24
CA MET A 270 8.86 -16.56 4.45
C MET A 270 7.43 -16.30 3.91
N PRO A 271 6.46 -15.81 4.71
CA PRO A 271 5.12 -15.50 4.18
C PRO A 271 5.13 -14.42 3.09
N TYR A 272 6.03 -13.43 3.18
CA TYR A 272 6.23 -12.44 2.12
C TYR A 272 6.74 -13.11 0.84
N LEU A 273 7.80 -13.92 0.97
CA LEU A 273 8.45 -14.57 -0.17
C LEU A 273 7.48 -15.50 -0.91
N LEU A 274 6.60 -16.21 -0.20
CA LEU A 274 5.56 -17.04 -0.81
C LEU A 274 4.58 -16.21 -1.65
N ARG A 275 4.09 -15.08 -1.12
CA ARG A 275 3.21 -14.18 -1.89
C ARG A 275 3.92 -13.61 -3.13
N ARG A 276 5.22 -13.32 -3.04
CA ARG A 276 6.03 -12.89 -4.19
C ARG A 276 6.21 -13.99 -5.22
N ALA A 277 6.42 -15.23 -4.78
CA ALA A 277 6.49 -16.37 -5.68
C ALA A 277 5.17 -16.57 -6.43
N GLU A 278 4.02 -16.44 -5.75
CA GLU A 278 2.69 -16.51 -6.37
C GLU A 278 2.44 -15.37 -7.37
N GLU A 279 2.74 -14.13 -6.98
CA GLU A 279 2.65 -12.96 -7.87
C GLU A 279 3.50 -13.15 -9.14
N ASN A 280 4.72 -13.66 -8.97
CA ASN A 280 5.65 -13.89 -10.09
C ASN A 280 5.29 -15.07 -10.98
N ARG A 281 4.50 -16.04 -10.51
CA ARG A 281 3.98 -17.12 -11.38
C ARG A 281 3.08 -16.55 -12.49
N GLY A 282 2.30 -15.51 -12.21
CA GLY A 282 1.47 -14.82 -13.20
C GLY A 282 2.23 -13.77 -14.04
N LEU A 283 3.33 -13.20 -13.51
CA LEU A 283 4.10 -12.10 -14.09
C LEU A 283 5.31 -12.51 -14.94
N LEU A 284 5.33 -13.72 -15.50
CA LEU A 284 6.35 -14.14 -16.49
C LEU A 284 6.47 -13.16 -17.69
N ALA A 285 5.47 -12.29 -17.90
CA ALA A 285 5.49 -11.22 -18.89
C ALA A 285 6.23 -9.93 -18.45
N ALA A 286 6.04 -9.41 -17.23
CA ALA A 286 6.70 -8.15 -16.79
C ALA A 286 8.22 -8.30 -16.62
N SER A 287 8.66 -9.50 -16.30
CA SER A 287 10.07 -9.86 -16.20
C SER A 287 10.77 -10.02 -17.55
N SER A 288 10.05 -10.04 -18.68
CA SER A 288 10.67 -10.20 -20.01
C SER A 288 11.49 -8.97 -20.43
N LEU A 289 10.96 -7.77 -20.19
CA LEU A 289 11.63 -6.52 -20.53
C LEU A 289 12.88 -6.30 -19.67
N ASP A 290 12.76 -6.46 -18.35
CA ASP A 290 13.89 -6.31 -17.44
C ASP A 290 14.99 -7.34 -17.75
N ARG A 291 14.62 -8.62 -18.01
CA ARG A 291 15.58 -9.64 -18.45
C ARG A 291 16.29 -9.23 -19.75
N HIS A 292 15.54 -8.78 -20.75
CA HIS A 292 16.10 -8.36 -22.03
C HIS A 292 17.08 -7.19 -21.88
N LEU A 293 16.72 -6.18 -21.09
CA LEU A 293 17.58 -5.03 -20.82
C LEU A 293 18.83 -5.42 -20.01
N MET A 294 18.69 -6.30 -19.02
CA MET A 294 19.84 -6.85 -18.29
C MET A 294 20.76 -7.65 -19.20
N SER A 295 20.23 -8.53 -20.05
CA SER A 295 21.04 -9.28 -21.02
C SER A 295 21.78 -8.35 -21.97
N LYS A 296 21.12 -7.31 -22.50
CA LYS A 296 21.78 -6.28 -23.32
C LYS A 296 22.90 -5.57 -22.58
N GLU A 297 22.67 -5.17 -21.34
CA GLU A 297 23.68 -4.49 -20.51
C GLU A 297 24.86 -5.40 -20.18
N ILE A 298 24.61 -6.68 -19.88
CA ILE A 298 25.66 -7.69 -19.67
C ILE A 298 26.52 -7.83 -20.93
N ILE A 299 25.89 -8.03 -22.11
CA ILE A 299 26.59 -8.15 -23.40
C ILE A 299 27.42 -6.89 -23.68
N ARG A 300 26.85 -5.70 -23.46
CA ARG A 300 27.54 -4.42 -23.63
C ARG A 300 28.79 -4.34 -22.76
N ARG A 301 28.71 -4.74 -21.48
CA ARG A 301 29.86 -4.73 -20.55
C ARG A 301 30.95 -5.71 -20.96
N PHE A 302 30.57 -6.90 -21.44
CA PHE A 302 31.53 -7.87 -21.96
C PHE A 302 32.22 -7.35 -23.22
N ALA A 303 31.46 -6.82 -24.18
CA ALA A 303 32.02 -6.24 -25.40
C ALA A 303 32.94 -5.03 -25.13
N SER A 304 32.63 -4.20 -24.13
CA SER A 304 33.46 -3.06 -23.75
C SER A 304 34.75 -3.42 -22.97
N ARG A 305 34.90 -4.69 -22.54
CA ARG A 305 36.10 -5.19 -21.85
C ARG A 305 37.08 -5.90 -22.81
N SER A 306 36.71 -6.06 -24.08
CA SER A 306 37.52 -6.74 -25.10
C SER A 306 38.34 -5.77 -25.97
N ILE A 307 38.65 -4.57 -25.46
CA ILE A 307 39.54 -3.58 -26.08
C ILE A 307 40.58 -3.16 -25.05
#